data_AF-A0A0C9ZNX4-F1
#
_entry.id   AF-A0A0C9ZNX4-F1
#
_cell.length_a   1.000
_cell.length_b   1.000
_cell.length_c   1.000
_cell.angle_alpha   90.00
_cell.angle_beta   90.00
_cell.angle_gamma   90.00
#
_symmetry.space_group_name_H-M   'P 1'
#
loop_
_entity.id
_entity.type
_entity.pdbx_description
1 polymer ?
#
loop_
_entity_poly.entity_id
_entity_poly.type
_entity_poly.pdbx_seq_one_letter_code
_entity_poly.pdbx_strand_id
1 'polypeptide(L)' 'APSDKVVTPLKRLAIHSTATCSAEATAYGKCILATYVDVRKDTCKREFERFGQCLRQAV' A
#
# COMPACT_ATOMS: atom_id res chain seq x y z
N ALA A 1 16.52 22.20 6.01
CA ALA A 1 15.83 20.95 5.64
C ALA A 1 14.37 21.29 5.33
N PRO A 2 13.76 20.79 4.25
CA PRO A 2 12.44 21.23 3.83
C PRO A 2 11.37 20.63 4.76
N SER A 3 11.07 21.37 5.83
CA SER A 3 9.71 21.71 6.28
C SER A 3 8.68 20.56 6.29
N ASP A 4 8.54 19.93 7.46
CA ASP A 4 7.37 19.20 7.99
C ASP A 4 6.08 20.04 7.97
N LYS A 5 5.72 20.62 6.83
CA LYS A 5 4.50 21.43 6.68
C LYS A 5 3.32 20.49 6.56
N VAL A 6 2.62 20.30 7.67
CA VAL A 6 1.23 19.80 7.81
C VAL A 6 0.76 19.06 6.55
N VAL A 7 1.28 17.85 6.37
CA VAL A 7 0.84 16.97 5.30
C VAL A 7 -0.52 16.44 5.71
N THR A 8 -1.55 16.70 4.90
CA THR A 8 -2.90 16.19 5.18
C THR A 8 -2.86 14.67 5.32
N PRO A 9 -3.72 14.05 6.16
CA PRO A 9 -3.69 12.61 6.38
C PRO A 9 -3.72 11.78 5.08
N LEU A 10 -4.51 12.21 4.08
CA LEU A 10 -4.56 11.58 2.76
C LEU A 10 -3.23 11.70 2.00
N LYS A 11 -2.57 12.86 2.06
CA LYS A 11 -1.27 13.06 1.40
C LYS A 11 -0.18 12.24 2.08
N ARG A 12 -0.22 12.11 3.41
CA ARG A 12 0.69 11.25 4.18
C ARG A 12 0.50 9.78 3.78
N LEU A 13 -0.75 9.32 3.74
CA LEU A 13 -1.09 7.96 3.29
C LEU A 13 -0.57 7.69 1.87
N ALA A 14 -0.76 8.64 0.94
CA ALA A 14 -0.29 8.51 -0.44
C ALA A 14 1.24 8.36 -0.50
N ILE A 15 1.97 9.20 0.23
CA ILE A 15 3.44 9.14 0.30
C ILE A 15 3.90 7.76 0.80
N HIS A 16 3.37 7.28 1.92
CA HIS A 16 3.79 6.00 2.47
C HIS A 16 3.35 4.81 1.61
N SER A 17 2.23 4.91 0.90
CA SER A 17 1.79 3.90 -0.06
C SER A 17 2.74 3.74 -1.24
N THR A 18 3.25 4.85 -1.79
CA THR A 18 4.02 4.84 -3.05
C THR A 18 5.53 4.92 -2.87
N ALA A 19 6.02 5.40 -1.72
CA ALA A 19 7.45 5.49 -1.45
C ALA A 19 7.88 4.44 -0.42
N THR A 20 7.38 4.55 0.83
CA THR A 20 7.80 3.71 1.96
C THR A 20 7.44 2.24 1.77
N CYS A 21 6.19 1.94 1.41
CA CYS A 21 5.64 0.59 1.27
C CYS A 21 5.51 0.15 -0.21
N SER A 22 6.35 0.73 -1.08
CA SER A 22 6.27 0.56 -2.54
C SER A 22 6.48 -0.89 -2.98
N ALA A 23 7.31 -1.65 -2.26
CA ALA A 23 7.57 -3.05 -2.55
C ALA A 23 6.33 -3.92 -2.30
N GLU A 24 5.69 -3.75 -1.14
CA GLU A 24 4.46 -4.45 -0.76
C GLU A 24 3.29 -4.04 -1.66
N ALA A 25 3.16 -2.75 -1.96
CA ALA A 25 2.16 -2.24 -2.89
C ALA A 25 2.31 -2.86 -4.28
N THR A 26 3.55 -2.96 -4.79
CA THR A 26 3.84 -3.60 -6.08
C THR A 26 3.52 -5.09 -6.07
N ALA A 27 3.86 -5.80 -5.00
CA ALA A 27 3.54 -7.23 -4.86
C ALA A 27 2.02 -7.46 -4.84
N TYR A 28 1.28 -6.65 -4.09
CA TYR A 28 -0.18 -6.69 -4.06
C TYR A 28 -0.79 -6.40 -5.43
N GLY A 29 -0.34 -5.33 -6.09
CA GLY A 29 -0.81 -4.97 -7.44
C GLY A 29 -0.57 -6.06 -8.48
N LYS A 30 0.60 -6.74 -8.43
CA LYS A 30 0.91 -7.88 -9.30
C LYS A 30 -0.06 -9.05 -9.08
N CYS A 31 -0.40 -9.36 -7.83
CA CYS A 31 -1.37 -10.41 -7.53
C CYS A 31 -2.75 -10.07 -8.10
N ILE A 32 -3.25 -8.85 -7.85
CA ILE A 32 -4.54 -8.40 -8.36
C ILE A 32 -4.58 -8.44 -9.88
N LEU A 33 -3.53 -7.97 -10.55
CA LEU A 33 -3.44 -8.00 -12.01
C LEU A 33 -3.47 -9.44 -12.56
N ALA A 34 -2.81 -10.38 -11.88
CA ALA A 34 -2.82 -11.78 -12.29
C ALA A 34 -4.21 -12.44 -12.14
N THR A 35 -5.05 -11.94 -11.25
CA THR A 35 -6.36 -12.53 -10.92
C THR A 35 -7.55 -11.61 -11.20
N TYR A 36 -7.39 -10.53 -11.96
CA TYR A 36 -8.36 -9.42 -11.99
C TYR A 36 -9.77 -9.83 -12.47
N VAL A 37 -9.87 -10.89 -13.27
CA VAL A 37 -11.13 -11.41 -13.83
C VAL A 37 -11.95 -12.25 -12.85
N ASP A 38 -11.31 -12.87 -11.86
CA ASP A 38 -11.95 -13.73 -10.84
C ASP A 38 -11.34 -13.45 -9.47
N VAL A 39 -11.13 -12.17 -9.16
CA VAL A 39 -10.65 -11.79 -7.83
C VAL A 39 -11.78 -12.04 -6.84
N ARG A 40 -11.48 -12.82 -5.80
CA ARG A 40 -12.41 -13.14 -4.71
C ARG A 40 -11.82 -12.66 -3.40
N LYS A 41 -12.64 -12.71 -2.36
CA LYS A 41 -12.15 -12.49 -1.01
C LYS A 41 -10.99 -13.46 -0.77
N ASP A 42 -9.92 -12.91 -0.18
CA ASP A 42 -8.70 -13.62 0.20
C ASP A 42 -7.78 -14.09 -0.94
N THR A 43 -8.09 -13.84 -2.22
CA THR A 43 -7.22 -14.20 -3.37
C THR A 43 -5.79 -13.65 -3.23
N CYS A 44 -5.65 -12.40 -2.81
CA CYS A 44 -4.37 -11.71 -2.59
C CYS A 44 -4.16 -11.35 -1.11
N LYS A 45 -4.71 -12.15 -0.19
CA LYS A 45 -4.76 -11.86 1.25
C LYS A 45 -3.39 -11.58 1.83
N ARG A 46 -2.41 -12.43 1.51
CA ARG A 46 -1.06 -12.35 2.07
C ARG A 46 -0.37 -11.03 1.70
N GLU A 47 -0.46 -10.64 0.44
CA GLU A 47 0.11 -9.40 -0.09
C GLU A 47 -0.62 -8.18 0.50
N PHE A 48 -1.95 -8.26 0.60
CA PHE A 48 -2.78 -7.23 1.21
C PHE A 48 -2.45 -7.02 2.70
N GLU A 49 -2.30 -8.10 3.48
CA GLU A 49 -1.97 -8.03 4.91
C GLU A 49 -0.59 -7.41 5.12
N ARG A 50 0.41 -7.79 4.32
CA ARG A 50 1.76 -7.21 4.36
C ARG A 50 1.75 -5.73 4.02
N PHE A 51 1.07 -5.36 2.94
CA PHE A 51 0.94 -3.95 2.55
C PHE A 51 0.23 -3.12 3.63
N GLY A 52 -0.88 -3.63 4.16
CA GLY A 52 -1.62 -2.98 5.24
C GLY A 52 -0.83 -2.89 6.54
N GLN A 53 0.01 -3.87 6.86
CA GLN A 53 0.92 -3.82 8.00
C GLN A 53 1.95 -2.70 7.84
N CYS A 54 2.60 -2.61 6.67
CA CYS A 54 3.55 -1.54 6.39
C CYS A 54 2.90 -0.15 6.52
N LEU A 55 1.72 0.05 5.93
CA LEU A 55 1.00 1.32 6.01
C LEU A 55 0.66 1.72 7.45
N ARG A 56 0.16 0.78 8.26
CA ARG A 56 -0.18 1.03 9.67
C ARG A 56 1.02 1.37 10.54
N GLN A 57 2.23 0.95 10.13
CA GLN A 57 3.47 1.31 10.81
C GLN A 57 4.03 2.66 10.35
N ALA A 58 3.75 3.05 9.10
CA ALA A 58 4.32 4.23 8.47
C ALA A 58 3.51 5.53 8.64
N VAL A 59 2.20 5.44 8.92
CA VAL A 59 1.26 6.59 8.98
C VAL A 59 1.00 7.05 10.41
#